data_AF-A0A1G2D078-F1
#
_entry.id   AF-A0A1G2D078-F1
#
_cell.length_a   1.000
_cell.length_b   1.000
_cell.length_c   1.000
_cell.angle_alpha   90.00
_cell.angle_beta   90.00
_cell.angle_gamma   90.00
#
_symmetry.space_group_name_H-M   'P 1'
#
loop_
_entity.id
_entity.type
_entity.pdbx_description
1 polymer ?
#
loop_
_entity_poly.entity_id
_entity_poly.type
_entity_poly.pdbx_seq_one_letter_code
_entity_poly.pdbx_strand_id
1 'polypeptide(L)' 'MMFEMPIFTLAMVQESTKCSSYITASTLIKRMIDAGHVENVGKVGREKLYEFRSLVKVLK' A
#
# COMPACT_ATOMS: atom_id res chain seq x y z
N MET A 1 13.13 -7.23 17.24
CA MET A 1 13.35 -6.92 15.80
C MET A 1 12.26 -5.96 15.37
N MET A 2 12.60 -4.71 15.08
CA MET A 2 11.68 -3.80 14.38
C MET A 2 11.68 -4.24 12.91
N PHE A 3 10.56 -4.77 12.43
CA PHE A 3 10.35 -4.87 10.99
C PHE A 3 10.10 -3.44 10.51
N GLU A 4 11.04 -2.86 9.76
CA GLU A 4 10.75 -1.65 9.00
C GLU A 4 9.59 -1.99 8.05
N MET A 5 8.40 -1.44 8.32
CA MET A 5 7.24 -1.58 7.45
C MET A 5 7.54 -0.75 6.19
N PRO A 6 7.67 -1.37 5.00
CA PRO A 6 8.04 -0.62 3.81
C PRO A 6 6.87 0.28 3.40
N ILE A 7 7.10 1.59 3.42
CA ILE A 7 6.21 2.56 2.81
C ILE A 7 6.35 2.43 1.29
N PHE A 8 5.23 2.42 0.58
CA PHE A 8 5.22 2.29 -0.88
C PHE A 8 4.26 3.29 -1.53
N THR A 9 4.48 3.57 -2.81
CA THR A 9 3.62 4.44 -3.62
C THR A 9 2.85 3.64 -4.67
N LEU A 10 1.82 4.27 -5.24
CA LEU A 10 1.06 3.68 -6.33
C LEU A 10 1.93 3.38 -7.57
N ALA A 11 2.96 4.21 -7.83
CA ALA A 11 3.90 3.99 -8.93
C ALA A 11 4.73 2.71 -8.70
N MET A 12 5.21 2.49 -7.47
CA MET A 12 5.95 1.27 -7.11
C MET A 12 5.09 0.01 -7.28
N VAL A 13 3.80 0.08 -6.96
CA VAL A 13 2.85 -1.03 -7.18
C VAL A 13 2.64 -1.27 -8.67
N GLN A 14 2.50 -0.21 -9.46
CA GLN A 14 2.34 -0.34 -10.92
C GLN A 14 3.57 -1.01 -11.56
N GLU A 15 4.77 -0.58 -11.18
CA GLU A 15 6.04 -1.14 -11.64
C GLU A 15 6.21 -2.61 -11.22
N SER A 16 5.94 -2.92 -9.94
CA SER A 16 6.12 -4.26 -9.36
C SER A 16 5.13 -5.28 -9.92
N THR A 17 3.89 -4.86 -10.19
CA THR A 17 2.85 -5.76 -10.73
C THR A 17 2.87 -5.84 -12.26
N LYS A 18 3.76 -5.09 -12.93
CA LYS A 18 3.76 -4.90 -14.39
C LYS A 18 2.37 -4.54 -14.92
N CYS A 19 1.55 -3.84 -14.11
CA CYS A 19 0.24 -3.41 -14.53
C CYS A 19 0.40 -2.30 -15.58
N SER A 20 -0.13 -2.51 -16.78
CA SER A 20 -0.11 -1.49 -17.84
C SER A 20 -0.97 -0.28 -17.52
N SER A 21 -1.88 -0.38 -16.53
CA SER A 21 -2.83 0.66 -16.18
C SER A 21 -2.72 1.09 -14.71
N TYR A 22 -2.56 2.40 -14.52
CA TYR A 22 -2.65 3.08 -13.22
C TYR A 22 -3.99 2.81 -12.50
N ILE A 23 -5.07 2.62 -13.28
CA ILE A 23 -6.41 2.32 -12.75
C ILE A 23 -6.38 0.98 -12.00
N THR A 24 -5.73 -0.03 -12.56
CA THR A 24 -5.62 -1.37 -11.97
C THR A 24 -4.82 -1.34 -10.67
N ALA A 25 -3.67 -0.67 -10.66
CA ALA A 25 -2.86 -0.51 -9.45
C ALA A 25 -3.64 0.25 -8.36
N SER A 26 -4.39 1.31 -8.73
CA SER A 26 -5.18 2.09 -7.76
C SER A 26 -6.31 1.26 -7.15
N THR A 27 -6.93 0.38 -7.96
CA THR A 27 -7.99 -0.52 -7.53
C THR A 27 -7.44 -1.58 -6.58
N LEU A 28 -6.25 -2.12 -6.87
CA LEU A 28 -5.59 -3.10 -6.01
C LEU A 28 -5.28 -2.50 -4.63
N ILE A 29 -4.70 -1.30 -4.58
CA ILE A 29 -4.43 -0.62 -3.31
C ILE A 29 -5.72 -0.36 -2.54
N LYS A 30 -6.79 0.09 -3.22
CA LYS A 30 -8.08 0.30 -2.58
C LYS A 30 -8.61 -0.99 -1.94
N ARG A 31 -8.54 -2.12 -2.65
CA ARG A 31 -8.94 -3.43 -2.10
C ARG A 31 -8.08 -3.84 -0.89
N MET A 32 -6.79 -3.56 -0.91
CA MET A 32 -5.91 -3.84 0.25
C MET A 32 -6.24 -2.96 1.46
N ILE A 33 -6.67 -1.72 1.23
CA ILE A 33 -7.17 -0.82 2.28
C ILE A 33 -8.50 -1.33 2.82
N ASP A 34 -9.45 -1.68 1.95
CA ASP A 34 -10.76 -2.21 2.34
C ASP A 34 -10.62 -3.52 3.14
N ALA A 35 -9.63 -4.35 2.80
CA ALA A 35 -9.29 -5.57 3.55
C ALA A 35 -8.50 -5.30 4.86
N GLY A 36 -8.14 -4.04 5.14
CA GLY A 36 -7.40 -3.64 6.35
C GLY A 36 -5.92 -4.04 6.37
N HIS A 37 -5.36 -4.44 5.23
CA HIS A 37 -3.95 -4.80 5.08
C HIS A 37 -3.03 -3.60 4.87
N VAL A 38 -3.57 -2.52 4.32
CA VAL A 38 -2.81 -1.32 3.96
C VAL A 38 -3.53 -0.10 4.50
N GLU A 39 -2.78 0.91 4.93
CA GLU A 39 -3.33 2.21 5.26
C GLU A 39 -2.61 3.33 4.49
N ASN A 40 -3.32 4.43 4.24
CA ASN A 40 -2.73 5.63 3.67
C ASN A 40 -2.09 6.45 4.80
N VAL A 41 -0.77 6.60 4.76
CA VAL A 41 0.00 7.27 5.80
C VAL A 41 0.35 8.71 5.44
N GLY A 42 0.06 9.15 4.22
CA GLY A 42 0.30 10.52 3.81
C GLY A 42 0.46 10.71 2.31
N LYS A 43 1.11 11.82 1.94
CA LYS A 43 1.41 12.15 0.55
C LYS A 43 2.71 12.94 0.42
N VAL A 44 3.45 12.70 -0.65
CA VAL A 44 4.62 13.47 -1.04
C VAL A 44 4.35 14.04 -2.43
N GLY A 45 4.23 15.37 -2.54
CA GLY A 45 3.80 16.02 -3.76
C GLY A 45 2.41 15.54 -4.21
N ARG A 46 2.34 14.91 -5.40
CA ARG A 46 1.10 14.30 -5.94
C ARG A 46 0.97 12.80 -5.64
N GLU A 47 1.98 12.18 -5.04
CA GLU A 47 1.96 10.75 -4.75
C GLU A 47 1.42 10.46 -3.35
N LYS A 48 0.55 9.46 -3.25
CA LYS A 48 0.06 8.94 -1.97
C LYS A 48 1.02 7.87 -1.46
N LEU A 49 1.30 7.93 -0.16
CA LEU A 49 2.11 6.96 0.57
C LEU A 49 1.20 5.96 1.28
N TYR A 50 1.56 4.69 1.15
CA TYR A 50 0.83 3.59 1.76
C TYR A 50 1.78 2.75 2.60
N GLU A 51 1.28 2.21 3.70
CA GLU A 51 2.03 1.34 4.60
C GLU A 51 1.25 0.06 4.84
N PHE A 52 1.94 -1.08 4.90
CA PHE A 52 1.33 -2.34 5.28
C PHE A 52 1.05 -2.36 6.76
N ARG A 53 -0.22 -2.47 7.14
CA ARG A 53 -0.60 -2.64 8.53
C ARG A 53 -0.12 -4.01 9.00
N SER A 54 0.84 -4.03 9.92
CA SER A 54 1.32 -5.28 10.51
C SER A 54 0.15 -6.08 11.11
N LEU A 55 -0.07 -7.30 10.61
CA LEU A 55 -1.10 -8.25 11.05
C LEU A 55 -1.00 -8.63 12.54
N VAL A 56 0.01 -8.14 13.26
CA VAL A 56 0.26 -8.42 14.68
C VAL A 56 -0.88 -7.94 15.60
N LYS A 57 -1.81 -7.09 15.12
CA LYS A 57 -3.00 -6.68 15.92
C LYS A 57 -4.16 -7.68 15.91
N VAL A 58 -4.12 -8.78 15.15
CA VAL A 58 -5.21 -9.78 15.09
C VAL A 58 -4.98 -10.98 16.03
N LEU A 59 -3.82 -11.08 16.68
CA LEU A 59 -3.55 -12.07 17.73
C LEU A 59 -3.66 -11.40 19.11
N LYS A 60 -4.88 -11.08 19.53
CA LYS A 60 -5.24 -10.87 20.94
C LYS A 60 -6.56 -11.58 21.22
#